data_AF-A0A3D2QDX4-F1
#
_entry.id   AF-A0A3D2QDX4-F1
#
_cell.length_a   1.000
_cell.length_b   1.000
_cell.length_c   1.000
_cell.angle_alpha   90.00
_cell.angle_beta   90.00
_cell.angle_gamma   90.00
#
_symmetry.space_group_name_H-M   'P 1'
#
loop_
_entity.id
_entity.type
_entity.pdbx_description
1 polymer ?
#
loop_
_entity_poly.entity_id
_entity_poly.type
_entity_poly.pdbx_seq_one_letter_code
_entity_poly.pdbx_strand_id
1 'polypeptide(L)'
;MGRGVAAILAGAVLACQLAAGSVSFAAVPVQVPLGALSPAAVSGAAEKGVEAYNLAYYTNLAVLACAGTYAPKTSEAWQYLRHYGWTIEARQAEQDRHIANYMTARTALPDGHTLYVVAFRGSADKKDWKEDLTVKHVPFARAQAGEAAAGTGRKAAAGTPGAVVPMVHKGFNDYTDAALAGLAKTDLFRSLRADPGSRLLLTGHSLGGAAATLLGMRLVTEWMPRDQVRVITFGAPAIGNDAFAETYGPGLNLLRVVNTADPIPGSLQAVFGGYRQFGDVLTFQIPRQVSNMTHGINLYLDAAWKHYADAAQEAVDAGLLQDLPERRDDTSYP
;
A
#
# COMPACT_ATOMS: atom_id res chain seq x y z
N MET A 1 39.22 -17.25 55.70
CA MET A 1 38.77 -18.33 54.78
C MET A 1 37.82 -17.66 53.79
N GLY A 2 38.00 -17.62 52.48
CA GLY A 2 39.03 -18.17 51.59
C GLY A 2 39.09 -17.37 50.29
N ARG A 3 40.20 -17.58 49.59
CA ARG A 3 40.54 -17.21 48.20
C ARG A 3 39.35 -17.37 47.24
N GLY A 4 39.19 -16.65 46.14
CA GLY A 4 40.03 -15.72 45.39
C GLY A 4 39.33 -15.45 44.05
N VAL A 5 39.46 -14.25 43.51
CA VAL A 5 38.98 -13.89 42.17
C VAL A 5 40.11 -13.20 41.42
N ALA A 6 40.68 -13.94 40.47
CA ALA A 6 41.53 -13.54 39.36
C ALA A 6 41.67 -14.81 38.51
N ALA A 7 41.74 -14.85 37.19
CA ALA A 7 41.57 -13.92 36.10
C ALA A 7 41.55 -14.80 34.83
N ILE A 8 40.77 -14.40 33.83
CA ILE A 8 40.99 -14.49 32.37
C ILE A 8 42.06 -15.50 31.89
N LEU A 9 41.70 -16.42 30.96
CA LEU A 9 42.53 -16.73 29.78
C LEU A 9 41.78 -17.53 28.71
N ALA A 10 42.14 -17.20 27.47
CA ALA A 10 41.59 -17.64 26.19
C ALA A 10 41.94 -19.09 25.83
N GLY A 11 41.24 -19.64 24.83
CA GLY A 11 41.71 -20.81 24.09
C GLY A 11 40.61 -21.54 23.31
N ALA A 12 40.56 -21.32 22.01
CA ALA A 12 39.87 -22.20 21.07
C ALA A 12 40.49 -23.61 21.10
N VAL A 13 39.70 -24.67 20.83
CA VAL A 13 40.02 -25.77 19.89
C VAL A 13 38.95 -26.89 19.96
N LEU A 14 38.57 -27.32 18.75
CA LEU A 14 38.00 -28.60 18.30
C LEU A 14 36.52 -28.96 18.49
N ALA A 15 35.86 -28.95 17.33
CA ALA A 15 34.88 -29.89 16.80
C ALA A 15 34.51 -31.11 17.66
N CYS A 16 33.20 -31.26 17.86
CA CYS A 16 32.57 -32.57 17.85
C CYS A 16 31.19 -32.42 17.19
N GLN A 17 31.10 -32.86 15.93
CA GLN A 17 29.82 -33.17 15.30
C GLN A 17 29.25 -34.40 16.02
N LEU A 18 28.12 -34.23 16.70
CA LEU A 18 27.19 -35.33 16.93
C LEU A 18 25.81 -34.86 16.48
N ALA A 19 25.31 -35.58 15.48
CA ALA A 19 23.99 -35.43 14.92
C ALA A 19 22.94 -35.60 16.03
N ALA A 20 22.25 -34.51 16.34
CA ALA A 20 20.89 -34.54 16.82
C ALA A 20 20.08 -33.80 15.76
N GLY A 21 19.12 -34.50 15.14
CA GLY A 21 18.11 -33.87 14.31
C GLY A 21 17.35 -32.86 15.15
N SER A 22 17.76 -31.60 15.09
CA SER A 22 16.93 -30.48 15.46
C SER A 22 16.27 -30.00 14.18
N VAL A 23 14.97 -30.22 14.07
CA VAL A 23 14.14 -29.41 13.19
C VAL A 23 14.29 -27.98 13.72
N SER A 24 15.17 -27.21 13.08
CA SER A 24 15.29 -25.79 13.36
C SER A 24 14.09 -25.12 12.73
N PHE A 25 13.05 -24.86 13.54
CA PHE A 25 12.09 -23.82 13.19
C PHE A 25 12.77 -22.47 13.45
N ALA A 26 13.57 -22.06 12.47
CA ALA A 26 14.13 -20.72 12.44
C ALA A 26 13.04 -19.73 11.98
N ALA A 27 12.80 -18.74 12.84
CA ALA A 27 12.13 -17.47 12.62
C ALA A 27 10.65 -17.49 12.22
N VAL A 28 9.78 -17.21 13.20
CA VAL A 28 8.48 -16.57 12.91
C VAL A 28 8.35 -15.32 13.78
N PRO A 29 8.99 -14.18 13.42
CA PRO A 29 8.59 -12.90 13.96
C PRO A 29 7.33 -12.45 13.22
N VAL A 30 6.18 -12.87 13.71
CA VAL A 30 4.88 -12.41 13.21
C VAL A 30 4.34 -11.33 14.14
N GLN A 31 4.41 -10.07 13.72
CA GLN A 31 3.71 -8.90 14.31
C GLN A 31 3.57 -7.79 13.23
N VAL A 32 2.42 -7.16 12.92
CA VAL A 32 1.05 -7.36 13.39
C VAL A 32 -0.03 -6.97 12.35
N PRO A 33 -1.25 -7.55 12.46
CA PRO A 33 -1.60 -8.47 13.55
C PRO A 33 -0.98 -9.84 13.34
N LEU A 34 -0.78 -10.26 12.08
CA LEU A 34 -0.15 -11.54 11.80
C LEU A 34 0.79 -11.55 10.57
N GLY A 35 1.16 -10.37 10.03
CA GLY A 35 2.00 -10.30 8.82
C GLY A 35 1.34 -10.96 7.61
N ALA A 36 1.99 -10.91 6.44
CA ALA A 36 1.55 -11.70 5.29
C ALA A 36 2.20 -13.09 5.34
N LEU A 37 1.46 -14.13 4.95
CA LEU A 37 1.96 -15.49 4.77
C LEU A 37 2.84 -15.58 3.52
N SER A 38 3.92 -16.37 3.60
CA SER A 38 4.80 -16.59 2.44
C SER A 38 4.13 -17.53 1.42
N PRO A 39 4.03 -17.16 0.13
CA PRO A 39 3.50 -18.04 -0.91
C PRO A 39 4.42 -19.23 -1.23
N ALA A 40 5.69 -19.20 -0.83
CA ALA A 40 6.78 -19.95 -1.46
C ALA A 40 6.81 -21.47 -1.22
N ALA A 41 5.79 -22.08 -0.58
CA ALA A 41 5.87 -23.49 -0.18
C ALA A 41 4.53 -24.27 -0.17
N VAL A 42 3.42 -23.69 -0.63
CA VAL A 42 2.10 -24.32 -0.56
C VAL A 42 1.49 -24.54 -1.95
N SER A 43 0.69 -25.60 -2.10
CA SER A 43 -0.03 -25.89 -3.35
C SER A 43 -1.50 -26.25 -3.06
N GLY A 44 -2.37 -26.01 -4.04
CA GLY A 44 -3.77 -26.44 -3.97
C GLY A 44 -4.60 -25.61 -2.98
N ALA A 45 -5.32 -26.27 -2.06
CA ALA A 45 -6.21 -25.58 -1.11
C ALA A 45 -5.45 -24.65 -0.15
N ALA A 46 -4.23 -25.03 0.24
CA ALA A 46 -3.38 -24.21 1.11
C ALA A 46 -2.91 -22.92 0.43
N GLU A 47 -2.60 -22.98 -0.88
CA GLU A 47 -2.23 -21.81 -1.68
C GLU A 47 -3.38 -20.79 -1.74
N LYS A 48 -4.60 -21.26 -2.01
CA LYS A 48 -5.81 -20.41 -2.00
C LYS A 48 -6.06 -19.77 -0.63
N GLY A 49 -5.86 -20.52 0.46
CA GLY A 49 -5.98 -20.00 1.82
C GLY A 49 -4.95 -18.90 2.10
N VAL A 50 -3.70 -19.10 1.68
CA VAL A 50 -2.63 -18.09 1.79
C VAL A 50 -2.96 -16.83 0.99
N GLU A 51 -3.44 -16.98 -0.24
CA GLU A 51 -3.84 -15.85 -1.10
C GLU A 51 -5.00 -15.06 -0.48
N ALA A 52 -6.05 -15.75 -0.02
CA ALA A 52 -7.21 -15.13 0.61
C ALA A 52 -6.84 -14.35 1.87
N TYR A 53 -6.04 -14.97 2.75
CA TYR A 53 -5.54 -14.32 3.95
C TYR A 53 -4.66 -13.10 3.61
N ASN A 54 -3.73 -13.23 2.68
CA ASN A 54 -2.85 -12.13 2.29
C ASN A 54 -3.61 -10.96 1.68
N LEU A 55 -4.61 -11.24 0.84
CA LEU A 55 -5.49 -10.22 0.29
C LEU A 55 -6.19 -9.46 1.42
N ALA A 56 -6.75 -10.17 2.39
CA ALA A 56 -7.45 -9.57 3.53
C ALA A 56 -6.50 -8.78 4.44
N TYR A 57 -5.31 -9.33 4.74
CA TYR A 57 -4.27 -8.68 5.54
C TYR A 57 -3.81 -7.35 4.91
N TYR A 58 -3.41 -7.37 3.64
CA TYR A 58 -2.94 -6.15 2.97
C TYR A 58 -4.07 -5.13 2.78
N THR A 59 -5.31 -5.59 2.58
CA THR A 59 -6.48 -4.70 2.53
C THR A 59 -6.72 -4.02 3.87
N ASN A 60 -6.65 -4.76 4.98
CA ASN A 60 -6.82 -4.22 6.33
C ASN A 60 -5.67 -3.25 6.70
N LEU A 61 -4.43 -3.60 6.39
CA LEU A 61 -3.28 -2.70 6.58
C LEU A 61 -3.44 -1.41 5.77
N ALA A 62 -3.85 -1.53 4.50
CA ALA A 62 -4.04 -0.38 3.63
C ALA A 62 -5.13 0.57 4.13
N VAL A 63 -6.24 0.04 4.68
CA VAL A 63 -7.32 0.88 5.21
C VAL A 63 -6.94 1.52 6.53
N LEU A 64 -6.20 0.83 7.42
CA LEU A 64 -5.70 1.39 8.68
C LEU A 64 -4.76 2.58 8.40
N ALA A 65 -3.78 2.37 7.52
CA ALA A 65 -2.87 3.43 7.10
C ALA A 65 -3.62 4.60 6.45
N CYS A 66 -4.61 4.32 5.60
CA CYS A 66 -5.44 5.34 4.97
C CYS A 66 -6.28 6.13 5.99
N ALA A 67 -7.01 5.44 6.88
CA ALA A 67 -7.88 6.05 7.87
C ALA A 67 -7.12 7.04 8.75
N GLY A 68 -5.90 6.65 9.14
CA GLY A 68 -5.11 7.49 10.01
C GLY A 68 -4.60 8.79 9.37
N THR A 69 -4.59 8.90 8.03
CA THR A 69 -4.21 10.15 7.35
C THR A 69 -5.15 11.32 7.65
N TYR A 70 -6.38 11.04 8.08
CA TYR A 70 -7.38 12.05 8.42
C TYR A 70 -7.19 12.65 9.83
N ALA A 71 -6.44 11.97 10.70
CA ALA A 71 -6.16 12.42 12.06
C ALA A 71 -4.68 12.14 12.44
N PRO A 72 -3.70 12.78 11.77
CA PRO A 72 -2.28 12.38 11.86
C PRO A 72 -1.66 12.46 13.27
N LYS A 73 -2.25 13.28 14.16
CA LYS A 73 -1.78 13.44 15.55
C LYS A 73 -2.51 12.53 16.56
N THR A 74 -3.74 12.14 16.27
CA THR A 74 -4.64 11.47 17.25
C THR A 74 -5.20 10.15 16.74
N SER A 75 -4.86 9.73 15.53
CA SER A 75 -5.35 8.51 14.90
C SER A 75 -5.06 7.27 15.74
N GLU A 76 -6.11 6.56 16.15
CA GLU A 76 -6.02 5.26 16.80
C GLU A 76 -5.42 4.21 15.86
N ALA A 77 -5.73 4.24 14.56
CA ALA A 77 -5.16 3.32 13.58
C ALA A 77 -3.63 3.44 13.46
N TRP A 78 -3.09 4.66 13.53
CA TRP A 78 -1.63 4.86 13.53
C TRP A 78 -1.01 4.56 14.88
N GLN A 79 -1.69 4.86 15.99
CA GLN A 79 -1.23 4.45 17.32
C GLN A 79 -1.14 2.93 17.43
N TYR A 80 -2.13 2.22 16.88
CA TYR A 80 -2.12 0.78 16.71
C TYR A 80 -0.87 0.33 15.93
N LEU A 81 -0.64 0.86 14.72
CA LEU A 81 0.55 0.49 13.95
C LEU A 81 1.88 0.81 14.69
N ARG A 82 1.99 1.98 15.34
CA ARG A 82 3.18 2.35 16.14
C ARG A 82 3.42 1.40 17.30
N HIS A 83 2.37 0.98 17.99
CA HIS A 83 2.44 0.00 19.07
C HIS A 83 3.08 -1.31 18.61
N TYR A 84 2.94 -1.61 17.32
CA TYR A 84 3.54 -2.78 16.68
C TYR A 84 4.79 -2.47 15.86
N GLY A 85 5.55 -1.46 16.28
CA GLY A 85 6.91 -1.20 15.79
C GLY A 85 7.01 -0.44 14.47
N TRP A 86 5.89 0.00 13.90
CA TRP A 86 5.92 0.79 12.67
C TRP A 86 6.52 2.18 12.91
N THR A 87 7.48 2.56 12.07
CA THR A 87 8.00 3.93 12.01
C THR A 87 7.10 4.75 11.08
N ILE A 88 6.47 5.81 11.58
CA ILE A 88 5.39 6.53 10.88
C ILE A 88 5.59 8.03 10.98
N GLU A 89 5.53 8.70 9.83
CA GLU A 89 5.73 10.14 9.70
C GLU A 89 4.62 10.80 8.90
N ALA A 90 4.05 11.87 9.46
CA ALA A 90 3.13 12.75 8.75
C ALA A 90 3.92 13.68 7.84
N ARG A 91 3.51 13.81 6.57
CA ARG A 91 4.18 14.63 5.58
C ARG A 91 3.18 15.54 4.87
N GLN A 92 3.66 16.73 4.52
CA GLN A 92 2.96 17.67 3.66
C GLN A 92 3.97 18.19 2.63
N ALA A 93 3.54 18.28 1.39
CA ALA A 93 4.35 18.84 0.31
C ALA A 93 3.49 19.78 -0.53
N GLU A 94 4.10 20.84 -1.01
CA GLU A 94 3.47 21.81 -1.89
C GLU A 94 4.26 21.92 -3.19
N GLN A 95 3.55 21.92 -4.32
CA GLN A 95 4.10 22.21 -5.63
C GLN A 95 3.05 22.95 -6.45
N ASP A 96 3.43 24.06 -7.08
CA ASP A 96 2.54 24.89 -7.92
C ASP A 96 1.20 25.26 -7.23
N ARG A 97 1.24 25.56 -5.92
CA ARG A 97 0.09 25.84 -5.04
C ARG A 97 -0.83 24.65 -4.74
N HIS A 98 -0.46 23.45 -5.15
CA HIS A 98 -1.15 22.22 -4.80
C HIS A 98 -0.51 21.58 -3.58
N ILE A 99 -1.31 21.33 -2.54
CA ILE A 99 -0.84 20.77 -1.27
C ILE A 99 -1.23 19.29 -1.21
N ALA A 100 -0.23 18.41 -1.16
CA ALA A 100 -0.39 16.99 -0.90
C ALA A 100 -0.18 16.69 0.58
N ASN A 101 -1.14 15.99 1.19
CA ASN A 101 -1.04 15.51 2.57
C ASN A 101 -0.97 13.99 2.53
N TYR A 102 0.12 13.44 3.04
CA TYR A 102 0.36 12.01 3.00
C TYR A 102 1.16 11.58 4.21
N MET A 103 1.23 10.28 4.43
CA MET A 103 2.00 9.71 5.52
C MET A 103 2.86 8.60 4.96
N THR A 104 4.08 8.52 5.47
CA THR A 104 5.01 7.44 5.14
C THR A 104 5.16 6.57 6.36
N ALA A 105 5.13 5.25 6.15
CA ALA A 105 5.39 4.29 7.19
C ALA A 105 6.35 3.21 6.71
N ARG A 106 7.07 2.59 7.64
CA ARG A 106 7.88 1.41 7.34
C ARG A 106 7.94 0.43 8.50
N THR A 107 8.08 -0.84 8.16
CA THR A 107 8.37 -1.92 9.10
C THR A 107 9.28 -2.97 8.46
N ALA A 108 9.99 -3.73 9.28
CA ALA A 108 10.73 -4.89 8.81
C ALA A 108 9.77 -6.06 8.54
N LEU A 109 10.02 -6.77 7.44
CA LEU A 109 9.32 -8.01 7.09
C LEU A 109 10.07 -9.21 7.68
N PRO A 110 9.40 -10.37 7.87
CA PRO A 110 10.02 -11.58 8.38
C PRO A 110 11.19 -12.11 7.52
N ASP A 111 11.17 -11.81 6.22
CA ASP A 111 12.23 -12.17 5.28
C ASP A 111 13.44 -11.22 5.33
N GLY A 112 13.45 -10.26 6.26
CA GLY A 112 14.55 -9.31 6.47
C GLY A 112 14.48 -8.06 5.59
N HIS A 113 13.54 -7.98 4.65
CA HIS A 113 13.35 -6.80 3.82
C HIS A 113 12.46 -5.76 4.49
N THR A 114 12.34 -4.56 3.90
CA THR A 114 11.47 -3.50 4.43
C THR A 114 10.17 -3.40 3.65
N LEU A 115 9.04 -3.31 4.36
CA LEU A 115 7.77 -2.87 3.79
C LEU A 115 7.61 -1.36 4.03
N TYR A 116 7.53 -0.61 2.95
CA TYR A 116 7.16 0.80 2.95
C TYR A 116 5.68 0.97 2.64
N VAL A 117 5.04 1.93 3.30
CA VAL A 117 3.66 2.33 3.04
C VAL A 117 3.65 3.84 2.77
N VAL A 118 2.98 4.26 1.72
CA VAL A 118 2.62 5.67 1.50
C VAL A 118 1.11 5.77 1.42
N ALA A 119 0.52 6.46 2.39
CA ALA A 119 -0.92 6.66 2.50
C ALA A 119 -1.26 8.12 2.20
N PHE A 120 -2.09 8.34 1.18
CA PHE A 120 -2.54 9.67 0.77
C PHE A 120 -3.86 10.04 1.42
N ARG A 121 -3.93 11.24 2.00
CA ARG A 121 -5.17 11.78 2.53
C ARG A 121 -6.07 12.20 1.37
N GLY A 122 -7.33 11.74 1.39
CA GLY A 122 -8.36 12.30 0.53
C GLY A 122 -8.76 13.72 0.95
N SER A 123 -9.69 14.32 0.22
CA SER A 123 -10.19 15.66 0.54
C SER A 123 -10.84 15.69 1.93
N ALA A 124 -10.56 16.75 2.69
CA ALA A 124 -11.18 16.97 4.00
C ALA A 124 -12.70 17.14 3.86
N ASP A 125 -13.12 17.85 2.81
CA ASP A 125 -14.52 18.10 2.50
C ASP A 125 -14.88 17.63 1.09
N LYS A 126 -16.04 16.96 1.00
CA LYS A 126 -16.52 16.34 -0.24
C LYS A 126 -17.08 17.33 -1.26
N LYS A 127 -17.37 18.54 -0.81
CA LYS A 127 -17.93 19.61 -1.65
C LYS A 127 -16.78 20.34 -2.35
N ASP A 128 -15.77 20.72 -1.57
CA ASP A 128 -14.55 21.39 -2.03
C ASP A 128 -13.88 20.63 -3.18
N TRP A 129 -13.79 19.29 -3.11
CA TRP A 129 -13.14 18.56 -4.20
C TRP A 129 -13.93 18.61 -5.52
N LYS A 130 -15.27 18.61 -5.48
CA LYS A 130 -16.07 18.65 -6.72
C LYS A 130 -15.97 20.00 -7.40
N GLU A 131 -15.72 21.05 -6.61
CA GLU A 131 -15.52 22.41 -7.09
C GLU A 131 -14.06 22.63 -7.55
N ASP A 132 -13.08 22.05 -6.86
CA ASP A 132 -11.63 22.21 -7.12
C ASP A 132 -11.06 21.26 -8.18
N LEU A 133 -11.69 20.10 -8.44
CA LEU A 133 -11.19 19.16 -9.44
C LEU A 133 -11.48 19.67 -10.85
N THR A 134 -10.42 20.17 -11.47
CA THR A 134 -10.41 20.48 -12.90
C THR A 134 -10.64 19.21 -13.73
N VAL A 135 -11.78 19.11 -14.44
CA VAL A 135 -12.13 18.02 -15.38
C VAL A 135 -11.18 17.95 -16.61
N LYS A 136 -10.09 18.73 -16.59
CA LYS A 136 -9.13 18.81 -17.66
C LYS A 136 -8.29 17.54 -17.71
N HIS A 137 -8.11 17.03 -18.91
CA HIS A 137 -7.21 15.94 -19.21
C HIS A 137 -5.80 16.50 -19.48
N VAL A 138 -4.77 15.84 -18.97
CA VAL A 138 -3.35 16.08 -19.30
C VAL A 138 -2.67 14.78 -19.73
N PRO A 139 -1.66 14.80 -20.62
CA PRO A 139 -0.96 13.58 -21.00
C PRO A 139 -0.30 12.91 -19.79
N PHE A 140 -0.45 11.59 -19.66
CA PHE A 140 0.18 10.83 -18.57
C PHE A 140 1.70 10.80 -18.71
N ALA A 141 2.18 10.38 -19.88
CA ALA A 141 3.56 10.59 -20.26
C ALA A 141 3.72 12.07 -20.60
N ARG A 142 3.96 12.90 -19.57
CA ARG A 142 4.66 14.16 -19.81
C ARG A 142 5.97 13.73 -20.45
N ALA A 143 6.07 13.90 -21.76
CA ALA A 143 7.33 13.76 -22.46
C ALA A 143 8.40 14.42 -21.60
N GLN A 144 9.57 13.78 -21.55
CA GLN A 144 10.83 14.31 -21.06
C GLN A 144 11.14 15.67 -21.70
N ALA A 145 10.40 16.71 -21.32
CA ALA A 145 10.42 18.04 -21.90
C ALA A 145 11.15 19.04 -20.98
N GLY A 146 11.80 18.53 -19.93
CA GLY A 146 12.65 19.31 -19.03
C GLY A 146 14.11 18.83 -18.94
N GLU A 147 14.40 17.53 -19.03
CA GLU A 147 15.74 17.01 -18.69
C GLU A 147 16.18 15.78 -19.53
N ALA A 148 16.07 15.84 -20.86
CA ALA A 148 16.68 14.85 -21.75
C ALA A 148 17.42 15.51 -22.92
N ALA A 149 18.35 16.40 -22.57
CA ALA A 149 19.45 16.82 -23.45
C ALA A 149 20.77 16.20 -22.96
N ALA A 150 20.84 14.87 -22.86
CA ALA A 150 22.10 14.11 -22.93
C ALA A 150 21.84 12.60 -22.90
N GLY A 151 22.08 11.94 -24.04
CA GLY A 151 22.42 10.51 -24.06
C GLY A 151 21.28 9.53 -24.35
N THR A 152 21.38 8.85 -25.50
CA THR A 152 20.69 7.61 -25.88
C THR A 152 19.24 7.71 -26.38
N GLY A 153 19.03 8.49 -27.45
CA GLY A 153 18.64 7.90 -28.75
C GLY A 153 17.38 7.03 -28.88
N ARG A 154 16.37 7.10 -28.01
CA ARG A 154 15.02 6.59 -28.33
C ARG A 154 14.04 7.75 -28.44
N LYS A 155 13.92 8.31 -29.66
CA LYS A 155 12.90 9.30 -30.00
C LYS A 155 11.52 8.73 -29.66
N ALA A 156 10.80 9.40 -28.75
CA ALA A 156 9.36 9.25 -28.66
C ALA A 156 8.77 9.54 -30.04
N ALA A 157 7.98 8.61 -30.57
CA ALA A 157 7.28 8.81 -31.84
C ALA A 157 6.35 10.02 -31.69
N ALA A 158 6.72 11.11 -32.34
CA ALA A 158 5.87 12.26 -32.51
C ALA A 158 4.61 11.84 -33.31
N GLY A 159 3.46 12.00 -32.66
CA GLY A 159 2.09 11.98 -33.15
C GLY A 159 1.81 11.46 -34.56
N THR A 160 1.30 10.23 -34.64
CA THR A 160 0.44 9.81 -35.75
C THR A 160 -0.90 10.54 -35.62
N PRO A 161 -1.43 11.19 -36.67
CA PRO A 161 -2.80 11.70 -36.68
C PRO A 161 -3.78 10.56 -36.37
N GLY A 162 -4.54 10.67 -35.28
CA GLY A 162 -5.46 9.63 -34.81
C GLY A 162 -4.95 8.72 -33.69
N ALA A 163 -3.72 8.90 -33.20
CA ALA A 163 -3.25 8.18 -32.01
C ALA A 163 -4.01 8.68 -30.76
N VAL A 164 -4.77 7.79 -30.12
CA VAL A 164 -5.46 8.09 -28.86
C VAL A 164 -4.40 8.23 -27.77
N VAL A 165 -4.20 9.46 -27.28
CA VAL A 165 -3.18 9.77 -26.27
C VAL A 165 -3.66 9.27 -24.90
N PRO A 166 -2.82 8.56 -24.13
CA PRO A 166 -3.08 8.29 -22.72
C PRO A 166 -3.13 9.59 -21.91
N MET A 167 -4.32 9.92 -21.41
CA MET A 167 -4.58 11.13 -20.65
C MET A 167 -5.04 10.79 -19.23
N VAL A 168 -4.66 11.64 -18.28
CA VAL A 168 -5.06 11.55 -16.86
C VAL A 168 -5.68 12.85 -16.39
N HIS A 169 -6.45 12.76 -15.30
CA HIS A 169 -7.10 13.92 -14.70
C HIS A 169 -6.08 14.90 -14.14
N LYS A 170 -6.13 16.17 -14.56
CA LYS A 170 -5.16 17.20 -14.18
C LYS A 170 -5.04 17.37 -12.66
N GLY A 171 -6.16 17.50 -11.96
CA GLY A 171 -6.15 17.66 -10.50
C GLY A 171 -5.47 16.50 -9.75
N PHE A 172 -5.68 15.26 -10.18
CA PHE A 172 -5.01 14.09 -9.59
C PHE A 172 -3.52 14.07 -9.94
N ASN A 173 -3.19 14.47 -11.16
CA ASN A 173 -1.81 14.61 -11.61
C ASN A 173 -1.04 15.64 -10.78
N ASP A 174 -1.60 16.83 -10.57
CA ASP A 174 -0.94 17.91 -9.83
C ASP A 174 -0.76 17.56 -8.35
N TYR A 175 -1.77 16.93 -7.72
CA TYR A 175 -1.65 16.43 -6.35
C TYR A 175 -0.54 15.36 -6.25
N THR A 176 -0.46 14.48 -7.25
CA THR A 176 0.58 13.44 -7.32
C THR A 176 1.97 14.04 -7.55
N ASP A 177 2.09 15.11 -8.35
CA ASP A 177 3.33 15.85 -8.54
C ASP A 177 3.84 16.42 -7.20
N ALA A 178 2.98 17.12 -6.47
CA ALA A 178 3.34 17.68 -5.16
C ALA A 178 3.79 16.58 -4.17
N ALA A 179 3.06 15.47 -4.11
CA ALA A 179 3.45 14.30 -3.32
C ALA A 179 4.82 13.73 -3.74
N LEU A 180 5.02 13.54 -5.04
CA LEU A 180 6.26 12.99 -5.59
C LEU A 180 7.46 13.89 -5.28
N ALA A 181 7.32 15.21 -5.42
CA ALA A 181 8.35 16.18 -5.05
C ALA A 181 8.69 16.15 -3.56
N GLY A 182 7.70 15.92 -2.70
CA GLY A 182 7.91 15.72 -1.27
C GLY A 182 8.61 14.40 -0.95
N LEU A 183 8.19 13.29 -1.58
CA LEU A 183 8.79 11.96 -1.40
C LEU A 183 10.24 11.92 -1.91
N ALA A 184 10.56 12.65 -2.98
CA ALA A 184 11.92 12.76 -3.52
C ALA A 184 12.91 13.43 -2.54
N LYS A 185 12.42 14.20 -1.56
CA LYS A 185 13.22 14.79 -0.48
C LYS A 185 13.45 13.83 0.69
N THR A 186 12.92 12.62 0.63
CA THR A 186 13.09 11.58 1.66
C THR A 186 14.11 10.53 1.21
N ASP A 187 14.45 9.60 2.10
CA ASP A 187 15.25 8.43 1.76
C ASP A 187 14.47 7.35 1.02
N LEU A 188 13.12 7.43 0.94
CA LEU A 188 12.25 6.36 0.43
C LEU A 188 12.72 5.79 -0.92
N PHE A 189 12.87 6.62 -1.95
CA PHE A 189 13.26 6.14 -3.28
C PHE A 189 14.73 5.71 -3.38
N ARG A 190 15.59 6.19 -2.47
CA ARG A 190 16.97 5.70 -2.38
C ARG A 190 16.97 4.30 -1.76
N SER A 191 16.21 4.11 -0.68
CA SER A 191 16.12 2.85 0.05
C SER A 191 15.43 1.76 -0.78
N LEU A 192 14.34 2.08 -1.48
CA LEU A 192 13.67 1.15 -2.42
C LEU A 192 14.57 0.67 -3.56
N ARG A 193 15.49 1.53 -4.04
CA ARG A 193 16.47 1.14 -5.07
C ARG A 193 17.65 0.34 -4.51
N ALA A 194 18.02 0.59 -3.25
CA ALA A 194 19.13 -0.09 -2.59
C ALA A 194 18.76 -1.52 -2.14
N ASP A 195 17.48 -1.77 -1.85
CA ASP A 195 16.97 -3.10 -1.46
C ASP A 195 15.91 -3.58 -2.47
N PRO A 196 16.28 -4.40 -3.48
CA PRO A 196 15.34 -4.96 -4.44
C PRO A 196 14.26 -5.87 -3.83
N GLY A 197 14.47 -6.39 -2.61
CA GLY A 197 13.47 -7.19 -1.90
C GLY A 197 12.50 -6.37 -1.05
N SER A 198 12.76 -5.08 -0.86
CA SER A 198 11.83 -4.18 -0.20
C SER A 198 10.51 -4.08 -0.98
N ARG A 199 9.41 -3.77 -0.31
CA ARG A 199 8.07 -3.70 -0.91
C ARG A 199 7.46 -2.33 -0.65
N LEU A 200 6.64 -1.85 -1.58
CA LEU A 200 5.92 -0.58 -1.46
C LEU A 200 4.41 -0.82 -1.56
N LEU A 201 3.68 -0.46 -0.51
CA LEU A 201 2.23 -0.36 -0.50
C LEU A 201 1.81 1.10 -0.64
N LEU A 202 1.09 1.43 -1.70
CA LEU A 202 0.44 2.72 -1.89
C LEU A 202 -1.04 2.59 -1.57
N THR A 203 -1.57 3.52 -0.79
CA THR A 203 -2.98 3.50 -0.39
C THR A 203 -3.58 4.90 -0.28
N GLY A 204 -4.90 4.95 -0.38
CA GLY A 204 -5.65 6.18 -0.17
C GLY A 204 -7.13 6.01 -0.45
N HIS A 205 -7.91 6.96 0.06
CA HIS A 205 -9.36 7.02 -0.11
C HIS A 205 -9.76 8.21 -0.97
N SER A 206 -10.75 8.01 -1.85
CA SER A 206 -11.27 9.06 -2.73
C SER A 206 -10.12 9.72 -3.54
N LEU A 207 -9.91 11.04 -3.44
CA LEU A 207 -8.75 11.75 -4.03
C LEU A 207 -7.40 11.09 -3.71
N GLY A 208 -7.20 10.62 -2.47
CA GLY A 208 -5.97 9.97 -2.07
C GLY A 208 -5.75 8.64 -2.80
N GLY A 209 -6.81 7.91 -3.11
CA GLY A 209 -6.73 6.66 -3.89
C GLY A 209 -6.38 6.92 -5.36
N ALA A 210 -6.90 8.02 -5.93
CA ALA A 210 -6.51 8.46 -7.27
C ALA A 210 -5.00 8.80 -7.32
N ALA A 211 -4.49 9.53 -6.32
CA ALA A 211 -3.08 9.86 -6.21
C ALA A 211 -2.19 8.63 -6.01
N ALA A 212 -2.61 7.69 -5.15
CA ALA A 212 -1.91 6.41 -4.94
C ALA A 212 -1.76 5.63 -6.25
N THR A 213 -2.84 5.57 -7.04
CA THR A 213 -2.87 4.88 -8.34
C THR A 213 -1.94 5.54 -9.35
N LEU A 214 -1.99 6.87 -9.48
CA LEU A 214 -1.10 7.61 -10.38
C LEU A 214 0.37 7.50 -9.99
N LEU A 215 0.69 7.63 -8.69
CA LEU A 215 2.06 7.46 -8.21
C LEU A 215 2.57 6.05 -8.50
N GLY A 216 1.77 5.04 -8.18
CA GLY A 216 2.12 3.64 -8.45
C GLY A 216 2.41 3.43 -9.92
N MET A 217 1.56 3.95 -10.80
CA MET A 217 1.77 3.85 -12.24
C MET A 217 3.08 4.51 -12.68
N ARG A 218 3.36 5.73 -12.21
CA ARG A 218 4.62 6.43 -12.55
C ARG A 218 5.85 5.63 -12.14
N LEU A 219 5.87 5.13 -10.91
CA LEU A 219 6.99 4.36 -10.38
C LEU A 219 7.23 3.09 -11.21
N VAL A 220 6.17 2.33 -11.54
CA VAL A 220 6.32 1.10 -12.33
C VAL A 220 6.69 1.35 -13.78
N THR A 221 6.30 2.51 -14.34
CA THR A 221 6.71 2.90 -15.70
C THR A 221 8.13 3.43 -15.79
N GLU A 222 8.67 3.98 -14.69
CA GLU A 222 9.99 4.60 -14.71
C GLU A 222 11.11 3.64 -14.31
N TRP A 223 10.99 2.94 -13.17
CA TRP A 223 12.12 2.17 -12.63
C TRP A 223 11.76 1.02 -11.68
N MET A 224 10.53 0.96 -11.15
CA MET A 224 10.18 0.02 -10.10
C MET A 224 9.52 -1.25 -10.68
N PRO A 225 9.99 -2.47 -10.36
CA PRO A 225 9.31 -3.69 -10.80
C PRO A 225 7.86 -3.74 -10.31
N ARG A 226 6.95 -4.22 -11.19
CA ARG A 226 5.51 -4.35 -10.89
C ARG A 226 5.24 -5.07 -9.57
N ASP A 227 5.96 -6.16 -9.30
CA ASP A 227 5.73 -6.99 -8.11
C ASP A 227 6.28 -6.37 -6.80
N GLN A 228 7.10 -5.33 -6.91
CA GLN A 228 7.59 -4.56 -5.77
C GLN A 228 6.55 -3.53 -5.28
N VAL A 229 5.58 -3.16 -6.13
CA VAL A 229 4.55 -2.15 -5.84
C VAL A 229 3.19 -2.81 -5.75
N ARG A 230 2.47 -2.56 -4.65
CA ARG A 230 1.05 -2.86 -4.52
C ARG A 230 0.28 -1.57 -4.28
N VAL A 231 -0.84 -1.40 -4.98
CA VAL A 231 -1.74 -0.28 -4.78
C VAL A 231 -3.09 -0.82 -4.32
N ILE A 232 -3.55 -0.40 -3.15
CA ILE A 232 -4.88 -0.72 -2.64
C ILE A 232 -5.61 0.59 -2.36
N THR A 233 -6.77 0.78 -2.98
CA THR A 233 -7.50 2.05 -2.89
C THR A 233 -8.93 1.85 -2.42
N PHE A 234 -9.51 2.87 -1.78
CA PHE A 234 -10.85 2.82 -1.21
C PHE A 234 -11.73 3.91 -1.85
N GLY A 235 -12.82 3.52 -2.51
CA GLY A 235 -13.75 4.48 -3.12
C GLY A 235 -13.09 5.47 -4.08
N ALA A 236 -12.02 5.06 -4.76
CA ALA A 236 -11.24 5.91 -5.64
C ALA A 236 -11.92 6.09 -7.02
N PRO A 237 -11.92 7.32 -7.57
CA PRO A 237 -12.43 7.57 -8.91
C PRO A 237 -11.45 7.04 -9.99
N ALA A 238 -11.95 6.92 -11.23
CA ALA A 238 -11.11 6.63 -12.37
C ALA A 238 -10.15 7.80 -12.65
N ILE A 239 -8.90 7.49 -13.02
CA ILE A 239 -7.82 8.49 -13.09
C ILE A 239 -7.43 8.89 -14.52
N GLY A 240 -7.74 8.07 -15.52
CA GLY A 240 -7.36 8.30 -16.91
C GLY A 240 -8.37 7.76 -17.91
N ASN A 241 -8.20 8.15 -19.17
CA ASN A 241 -9.06 7.74 -20.27
C ASN A 241 -8.84 6.27 -20.68
N ASP A 242 -9.63 5.79 -21.64
CA ASP A 242 -9.53 4.42 -22.15
C ASP A 242 -8.10 4.05 -22.60
N ALA A 243 -7.46 4.93 -23.36
CA ALA A 243 -6.08 4.71 -23.81
C ALA A 243 -5.09 4.59 -22.64
N PHE A 244 -5.25 5.36 -21.58
CA PHE A 244 -4.45 5.20 -20.37
C PHE A 244 -4.70 3.84 -19.70
N ALA A 245 -5.98 3.49 -19.48
CA ALA A 245 -6.35 2.23 -18.83
C ALA A 245 -5.85 1.00 -19.62
N GLU A 246 -5.93 1.04 -20.95
CA GLU A 246 -5.48 -0.04 -21.82
C GLU A 246 -3.95 -0.13 -21.93
N THR A 247 -3.28 1.02 -22.06
CA THR A 247 -1.82 1.06 -22.26
C THR A 247 -1.07 0.73 -20.97
N TYR A 248 -1.51 1.29 -19.85
CA TYR A 248 -0.76 1.26 -18.60
C TYR A 248 -1.37 0.33 -17.55
N GLY A 249 -2.70 0.16 -17.56
CA GLY A 249 -3.42 -0.59 -16.53
C GLY A 249 -2.87 -1.98 -16.21
N PRO A 250 -2.53 -2.84 -17.20
CA PRO A 250 -1.96 -4.16 -16.94
C PRO A 250 -0.62 -4.15 -16.16
N GLY A 251 0.13 -3.05 -16.23
CA GLY A 251 1.44 -2.89 -15.60
C GLY A 251 1.40 -2.64 -14.10
N LEU A 252 0.22 -2.41 -13.50
CA LEU A 252 0.09 -2.05 -12.09
C LEU A 252 -0.69 -3.11 -11.29
N ASN A 253 -0.13 -3.53 -10.16
CA ASN A 253 -0.85 -4.32 -9.16
C ASN A 253 -1.82 -3.42 -8.37
N LEU A 254 -3.01 -3.20 -8.93
CA LEU A 254 -4.05 -2.34 -8.37
C LEU A 254 -5.25 -3.16 -7.90
N LEU A 255 -5.57 -3.06 -6.62
CA LEU A 255 -6.84 -3.49 -6.04
C LEU A 255 -7.69 -2.26 -5.69
N ARG A 256 -8.91 -2.21 -6.23
CA ARG A 256 -9.91 -1.20 -5.89
C ARG A 256 -10.94 -1.81 -4.95
N VAL A 257 -10.95 -1.31 -3.72
CA VAL A 257 -11.94 -1.66 -2.72
C VAL A 257 -13.11 -0.69 -2.83
N VAL A 258 -14.28 -1.23 -3.14
CA VAL A 258 -15.54 -0.49 -3.28
C VAL A 258 -16.55 -1.03 -2.27
N ASN A 259 -17.57 -0.24 -1.93
CA ASN A 259 -18.64 -0.73 -1.08
C ASN A 259 -20.03 -0.41 -1.68
N THR A 260 -21.02 -1.23 -1.34
CA THR A 260 -22.39 -1.10 -1.89
C THR A 260 -23.19 0.09 -1.37
N ALA A 261 -22.75 0.69 -0.26
CA ALA A 261 -23.34 1.89 0.34
C ALA A 261 -22.74 3.19 -0.22
N ASP A 262 -21.78 3.09 -1.13
CA ASP A 262 -21.03 4.18 -1.72
C ASP A 262 -21.20 4.21 -3.26
N PRO A 263 -22.44 4.36 -3.76
CA PRO A 263 -22.64 4.57 -5.18
C PRO A 263 -22.03 5.93 -5.54
N ILE A 264 -21.17 5.95 -6.56
CA ILE A 264 -20.75 7.19 -7.22
C ILE A 264 -22.03 7.97 -7.56
N PRO A 265 -22.30 9.12 -6.93
CA PRO A 265 -23.51 9.89 -7.21
C PRO A 265 -23.56 10.19 -8.71
N GLY A 266 -24.74 10.14 -9.33
CA GLY A 266 -24.89 10.38 -10.78
C GLY A 266 -24.28 11.70 -11.26
N SER A 267 -24.18 12.71 -10.38
CA SER A 267 -23.47 13.97 -10.65
C SER A 267 -21.96 13.81 -10.84
N LEU A 268 -21.35 12.80 -10.23
CA LEU A 268 -19.94 12.46 -10.43
C LEU A 268 -19.70 11.68 -11.72
N GLN A 269 -20.67 10.91 -12.23
CA GLN A 269 -20.54 10.23 -13.51
C GLN A 269 -20.39 11.22 -14.69
N ALA A 270 -21.02 12.40 -14.60
CA ALA A 270 -20.81 13.48 -15.57
C ALA A 270 -19.41 14.13 -15.43
N VAL A 271 -18.89 14.27 -14.21
CA VAL A 271 -17.54 14.80 -13.92
C VAL A 271 -16.43 13.81 -14.32
N PHE A 272 -16.71 12.51 -14.23
CA PHE A 272 -15.81 11.43 -14.65
C PHE A 272 -16.10 10.90 -16.06
N GLY A 273 -16.90 11.62 -16.86
CA GLY A 273 -17.13 11.27 -18.26
C GLY A 273 -15.81 11.22 -19.04
N GLY A 274 -15.54 10.11 -19.71
CA GLY A 274 -14.30 9.89 -20.47
C GLY A 274 -13.14 9.27 -19.68
N TYR A 275 -13.35 8.90 -18.41
CA TYR A 275 -12.39 8.16 -17.60
C TYR A 275 -12.82 6.69 -17.43
N ARG A 276 -11.86 5.77 -17.43
CA ARG A 276 -12.09 4.33 -17.31
C ARG A 276 -11.40 3.73 -16.09
N GLN A 277 -12.15 2.92 -15.34
CA GLN A 277 -11.63 2.12 -14.24
C GLN A 277 -10.83 0.92 -14.77
N PHE A 278 -9.78 0.52 -14.05
CA PHE A 278 -8.96 -0.67 -14.33
C PHE A 278 -8.48 -1.32 -13.02
N GLY A 279 -7.79 -2.45 -13.09
CA GLY A 279 -7.35 -3.23 -11.93
C GLY A 279 -8.48 -4.06 -11.30
N ASP A 280 -8.10 -4.86 -10.31
CA ASP A 280 -8.97 -5.80 -9.62
C ASP A 280 -9.96 -5.08 -8.70
N VAL A 281 -11.09 -5.72 -8.41
CA VAL A 281 -12.15 -5.15 -7.56
C VAL A 281 -12.49 -6.08 -6.42
N LEU A 282 -12.40 -5.55 -5.20
CA LEU A 282 -12.98 -6.16 -4.01
C LEU A 282 -14.20 -5.33 -3.58
N THR A 283 -15.37 -5.96 -3.49
CA THR A 283 -16.61 -5.26 -3.11
C THR A 283 -17.05 -5.67 -1.72
N PHE A 284 -17.07 -4.70 -0.80
CA PHE A 284 -17.67 -4.87 0.52
C PHE A 284 -19.18 -4.66 0.48
N GLN A 285 -19.91 -5.66 0.96
CA GLN A 285 -21.37 -5.62 1.09
C GLN A 285 -21.74 -4.92 2.40
N ILE A 286 -22.17 -3.67 2.31
CA ILE A 286 -22.61 -2.88 3.47
C ILE A 286 -24.14 -2.76 3.44
N PRO A 287 -24.85 -3.20 4.51
CA PRO A 287 -26.30 -3.10 4.60
C PRO A 287 -26.77 -1.64 4.49
N ARG A 288 -27.85 -1.42 3.72
CA ARG A 288 -28.40 -0.06 3.49
C ARG A 288 -28.85 0.62 4.78
N GLN A 289 -29.18 -0.09 5.86
CA GLN A 289 -29.57 0.54 7.13
C GLN A 289 -28.42 1.32 7.80
N VAL A 290 -27.16 1.01 7.48
CA VAL A 290 -25.96 1.71 7.99
C VAL A 290 -25.51 2.83 7.03
N SER A 291 -26.18 2.97 5.87
CA SER A 291 -25.74 3.88 4.79
C SER A 291 -25.91 5.36 5.11
N ASN A 292 -26.56 5.74 6.21
CA ASN A 292 -26.75 7.17 6.55
C ASN A 292 -25.44 7.87 6.99
N MET A 293 -24.32 7.14 7.05
CA MET A 293 -22.96 7.65 7.26
C MET A 293 -22.13 7.54 5.96
N THR A 294 -22.62 8.12 4.85
CA THR A 294 -22.08 7.88 3.50
C THR A 294 -20.65 8.40 3.24
N HIS A 295 -19.81 7.54 2.65
CA HIS A 295 -18.50 7.82 2.03
C HIS A 295 -17.37 8.22 3.01
N GLY A 296 -17.40 7.69 4.23
CA GLY A 296 -16.30 7.83 5.19
C GLY A 296 -15.37 6.62 5.14
N ILE A 297 -14.06 6.85 5.29
CA ILE A 297 -13.06 5.77 5.38
C ILE A 297 -13.38 4.76 6.50
N ASN A 298 -14.15 5.16 7.52
CA ASN A 298 -14.59 4.32 8.63
C ASN A 298 -15.45 3.13 8.20
N LEU A 299 -16.30 3.28 7.16
CA LEU A 299 -17.11 2.15 6.66
C LEU A 299 -16.22 1.09 5.99
N TYR A 300 -15.19 1.54 5.26
CA TYR A 300 -14.20 0.63 4.70
C TYR A 300 -13.35 -0.02 5.79
N LEU A 301 -13.03 0.73 6.86
CA LEU A 301 -12.27 0.22 8.00
C LEU A 301 -13.00 -0.93 8.70
N ASP A 302 -14.28 -0.74 9.03
CA ASP A 302 -15.11 -1.76 9.68
C ASP A 302 -15.26 -3.02 8.81
N ALA A 303 -15.59 -2.83 7.53
CA ALA A 303 -15.75 -3.95 6.60
C ALA A 303 -14.43 -4.70 6.34
N ALA A 304 -13.30 -4.00 6.23
CA ALA A 304 -11.99 -4.62 6.06
C ALA A 304 -11.53 -5.36 7.32
N TRP A 305 -11.82 -4.82 8.51
CA TRP A 305 -11.54 -5.51 9.76
C TRP A 305 -12.29 -6.83 9.84
N LYS A 306 -13.59 -6.82 9.54
CA LYS A 306 -14.39 -8.05 9.47
C LYS A 306 -13.84 -9.03 8.45
N HIS A 307 -13.56 -8.57 7.23
CA HIS A 307 -13.01 -9.41 6.17
C HIS A 307 -11.67 -10.05 6.57
N TYR A 308 -10.81 -9.30 7.27
CA TYR A 308 -9.56 -9.79 7.81
C TYR A 308 -9.76 -10.81 8.93
N ALA A 309 -10.67 -10.55 9.87
CA ALA A 309 -10.97 -11.46 10.97
C ALA A 309 -11.49 -12.81 10.45
N ASP A 310 -12.43 -12.77 9.50
CA ASP A 310 -12.98 -13.98 8.86
C ASP A 310 -11.86 -14.78 8.16
N ALA A 311 -11.02 -14.12 7.35
CA ALA A 311 -9.91 -14.77 6.65
C ALA A 311 -8.80 -15.28 7.59
N ALA A 312 -8.56 -14.60 8.71
CA ALA A 312 -7.62 -15.04 9.72
C ALA A 312 -8.12 -16.30 10.42
N GLN A 313 -9.40 -16.36 10.77
CA GLN A 313 -10.02 -17.56 11.36
C GLN A 313 -9.97 -18.74 10.38
N GLU A 314 -10.33 -18.54 9.11
CA GLU A 314 -10.24 -19.58 8.09
C GLU A 314 -8.79 -20.09 7.92
N ALA A 315 -7.80 -19.21 8.01
CA ALA A 315 -6.40 -19.59 7.96
C ALA A 315 -5.94 -20.35 9.23
N VAL A 316 -6.48 -20.04 10.42
CA VAL A 316 -6.27 -20.83 11.64
C VAL A 316 -6.89 -22.22 11.49
N ASP A 317 -8.14 -22.30 11.04
CA ASP A 317 -8.88 -23.56 10.84
C ASP A 317 -8.18 -24.46 9.81
N ALA A 318 -7.53 -23.85 8.81
CA ALA A 318 -6.72 -24.54 7.80
C ALA A 318 -5.29 -24.88 8.27
N GLY A 319 -4.89 -24.51 9.49
CA GLY A 319 -3.54 -24.72 10.03
C GLY A 319 -2.45 -23.87 9.36
N LEU A 320 -2.83 -22.80 8.66
CA LEU A 320 -1.92 -21.84 8.02
C LEU A 320 -1.44 -20.77 9.00
N LEU A 321 -2.23 -20.47 10.02
CA LEU A 321 -1.88 -19.58 11.13
C LEU A 321 -1.98 -20.34 12.45
N GLN A 322 -1.14 -19.96 13.40
CA GLN A 322 -1.34 -20.40 14.78
C GLN A 322 -2.45 -19.56 15.42
N ASP A 323 -3.30 -20.23 16.18
CA ASP A 323 -4.30 -19.56 16.99
C ASP A 323 -3.61 -18.72 18.06
N LEU A 324 -3.96 -17.43 18.16
CA LEU A 324 -3.38 -16.55 19.15
C LEU A 324 -4.20 -16.65 20.44
N PRO A 325 -3.55 -16.70 21.62
CA PRO A 325 -4.30 -16.68 22.88
C PRO A 325 -5.11 -15.38 22.99
N GLU A 326 -6.32 -15.48 23.55
CA GLU A 326 -7.24 -14.34 23.73
C GLU A 326 -6.64 -13.19 24.56
N ARG A 327 -5.52 -13.46 25.28
CA ARG A 327 -4.77 -12.44 26.01
C ARG A 327 -3.26 -12.55 25.80
N ARG A 328 -2.62 -11.38 25.79
CA ARG A 328 -1.17 -11.18 25.59
C ARG A 328 -0.32 -11.48 26.84
N ASP A 329 -0.93 -11.66 28.01
CA ASP A 329 -0.26 -12.06 29.25
C ASP A 329 -0.02 -13.57 29.35
N ASP A 330 -0.47 -14.34 28.36
CA ASP A 330 -0.11 -15.74 28.22
C ASP A 330 1.36 -15.86 27.78
N THR A 331 2.21 -16.29 28.71
CA THR A 331 3.65 -16.45 28.54
C THR A 331 4.04 -17.70 27.76
N SER A 332 3.07 -18.45 27.23
CA SER A 332 3.30 -19.68 26.46
C SER A 332 3.84 -19.46 25.04
N TYR A 333 4.01 -18.21 24.60
CA TYR A 333 4.55 -17.86 23.30
C TYR A 333 5.81 -16.97 23.44
N PRO A 334 6.90 -17.22 22.68
CA PRO A 334 8.21 -16.59 22.86
C PRO A 334 8.28 -15.09 22.55
#